data_AF-A0AAW9EET8-F1
#
_entry.id   AF-A0AAW9EET8-F1
#
_cell.length_a   1.000
_cell.length_b   1.000
_cell.length_c   1.000
_cell.angle_alpha   90.00
_cell.angle_beta   90.00
_cell.angle_gamma   90.00
#
_symmetry.space_group_name_H-M   'P 1'
#
loop_
_entity.id
_entity.type
_entity.pdbx_description
1 polymer ?
#
loop_
_entity_poly.entity_id
_entity_poly.type
_entity_poly.pdbx_seq_one_letter_code
_entity_poly.pdbx_strand_id
1 'polypeptide(L)' 'MNDSEFHQLADELMSEIEQTIDNYEGDADIDCEINGGVMTLTFENHSKIIINRQEAFHQVWLAT' A
#
# COMPACT_ATOMS: atom_id res chain seq x y z
N MET A 1 -3.58 20.41 1.51
CA MET A 1 -4.51 19.29 1.64
C MET A 1 -5.13 19.38 3.01
N ASN A 2 -6.45 19.25 3.11
CA ASN A 2 -7.08 19.05 4.42
C ASN A 2 -7.10 17.55 4.79
N ASP A 3 -7.43 17.22 6.03
CA ASP A 3 -7.42 15.83 6.52
C ASP A 3 -8.35 14.93 5.69
N SER A 4 -9.54 15.41 5.33
CA SER A 4 -10.51 14.63 4.54
C SER A 4 -10.00 14.33 3.13
N GLU A 5 -9.37 15.31 2.47
CA GLU A 5 -8.74 15.12 1.16
C GLU A 5 -7.60 14.11 1.25
N PHE A 6 -6.78 14.18 2.30
CA PHE A 6 -5.69 13.22 2.52
C PHE A 6 -6.24 11.80 2.67
N HIS A 7 -7.23 11.61 3.55
CA HIS A 7 -7.82 10.30 3.79
C HIS A 7 -8.42 9.71 2.52
N GLN A 8 -9.17 10.50 1.75
CA GLN A 8 -9.74 10.04 0.49
C GLN A 8 -8.66 9.58 -0.50
N LEU A 9 -7.64 10.42 -0.74
CA LEU A 9 -6.57 10.10 -1.68
C LEU A 9 -5.71 8.92 -1.22
N ALA A 10 -5.46 8.80 0.08
CA ALA A 10 -4.69 7.70 0.64
C ALA A 10 -5.46 6.37 0.56
N ASP A 11 -6.78 6.39 0.79
CA ASP A 11 -7.63 5.20 0.67
C ASP A 11 -7.77 4.75 -0.79
N GLU A 12 -7.96 5.71 -1.71
CA GLU A 12 -7.97 5.45 -3.16
C GLU A 12 -6.65 4.82 -3.61
N LEU A 13 -5.51 5.38 -3.21
CA LEU A 13 -4.19 4.84 -3.54
C LEU A 13 -3.99 3.41 -3.02
N MET A 14 -4.34 3.15 -1.76
CA MET A 14 -4.19 1.82 -1.17
C MET A 14 -5.08 0.79 -1.89
N SER A 15 -6.33 1.16 -2.22
CA SER A 15 -7.23 0.28 -2.95
C SER A 15 -6.76 0.00 -4.38
N GLU A 16 -6.19 0.99 -5.06
CA GLU A 16 -5.65 0.82 -6.41
C GLU A 16 -4.45 -0.13 -6.42
N ILE A 17 -3.56 -0.04 -5.42
CA ILE A 17 -2.42 -0.95 -5.28
C ILE A 17 -2.90 -2.37 -5.01
N GLU A 18 -3.83 -2.55 -4.06
CA GLU A 18 -4.42 -3.87 -3.75
C GLU A 18 -5.05 -4.50 -5.00
N GLN A 19 -5.90 -3.75 -5.72
CA GLN A 19 -6.49 -4.22 -6.98
C GLN A 19 -5.46 -4.55 -8.05
N THR A 20 -4.36 -3.79 -8.12
CA THR A 20 -3.29 -4.05 -9.10
C THR A 20 -2.57 -5.35 -8.80
N ILE A 21 -2.32 -5.65 -7.52
CA ILE A 21 -1.71 -6.92 -7.09
C ILE A 21 -2.69 -8.08 -7.28
N ASP A 22 -3.96 -7.93 -6.90
CA ASP A 22 -4.98 -8.98 -7.06
C ASP A 22 -5.22 -9.37 -8.53
N ASN A 23 -5.10 -8.40 -9.45
CA ASN A 23 -5.25 -8.62 -10.89
C ASN A 23 -3.93 -8.92 -11.60
N TYR A 24 -2.84 -9.15 -10.85
CA TYR A 24 -1.54 -9.46 -11.44
C TYR A 24 -1.53 -10.88 -12.01
N GLU A 25 -1.47 -11.00 -13.34
CA GLU A 25 -1.43 -12.29 -14.06
C GLU A 25 0.00 -12.77 -14.36
N GLY A 26 1.03 -12.16 -13.75
CA GLY A 26 2.42 -12.59 -13.96
C GLY A 26 2.80 -13.80 -13.11
N ASP A 27 4.03 -14.28 -13.29
CA ASP A 27 4.52 -15.48 -12.60
C ASP A 27 4.98 -15.24 -11.15
N ALA A 28 5.11 -13.97 -10.74
CA ALA A 28 5.60 -13.63 -9.40
C ALA A 28 4.51 -13.80 -8.33
N ASP A 29 4.81 -14.55 -7.28
CA ASP A 29 3.97 -14.68 -6.09
C ASP A 29 4.17 -13.46 -5.16
N ILE A 30 3.13 -12.63 -5.02
CA ILE A 30 3.15 -11.41 -4.23
C ILE A 30 2.01 -11.46 -3.21
N ASP A 31 2.37 -11.62 -1.95
CA ASP A 31 1.41 -11.55 -0.84
C ASP A 31 1.18 -10.07 -0.47
N CYS A 32 -0.07 -9.62 -0.52
CA CYS A 32 -0.49 -8.30 -0.06
C CYS A 32 -1.28 -8.41 1.25
N GLU A 33 -0.82 -7.74 2.31
CA GLU A 33 -1.51 -7.66 3.59
C GLU A 33 -1.71 -6.21 4.04
N ILE A 34 -2.93 -5.86 4.47
CA ILE A 34 -3.25 -4.54 5.02
C ILE A 34 -3.62 -4.67 6.50
N ASN A 35 -2.84 -4.02 7.36
CA ASN A 35 -3.03 -4.01 8.82
C ASN A 35 -2.94 -2.58 9.36
N GLY A 36 -4.06 -2.05 9.88
CA GLY A 36 -4.06 -0.75 10.57
C GLY A 36 -3.56 0.45 9.75
N GLY A 37 -3.76 0.43 8.42
CA GLY A 37 -3.27 1.49 7.52
C GLY A 37 -1.81 1.33 7.08
N VAL A 38 -1.21 0.18 7.34
CA VAL A 38 0.07 -0.28 6.79
C VAL A 38 -0.21 -1.41 5.81
N MET A 39 0.20 -1.24 4.56
CA MET A 39 0.21 -2.27 3.53
C MET A 39 1.61 -2.88 3.46
N THR A 40 1.68 -4.21 3.48
CA THR A 40 2.92 -4.97 3.34
C THR A 40 2.80 -5.86 2.12
N LEU A 41 3.70 -5.67 1.16
CA LEU A 41 3.87 -6.55 0.01
C LEU A 41 5.07 -7.46 0.30
N THR A 42 4.88 -8.77 0.27
CA THR A 42 5.94 -9.76 0.45
C THR A 42 6.16 -10.51 -0.86
N PHE A 43 7.41 -10.54 -1.33
CA PHE A 43 7.79 -11.23 -2.56
C PHE A 43 8.37 -12.62 -2.23
N GLU A 44 8.44 -13.49 -3.24
CA GLU A 44 9.00 -14.85 -3.15
C GLU A 44 10.38 -14.93 -2.47
N ASN A 45 11.25 -13.95 -2.70
CA ASN A 45 12.60 -13.90 -2.11
C ASN A 45 12.61 -13.36 -0.66
N HIS A 46 11.44 -13.23 -0.04
CA HIS A 46 11.20 -12.67 1.30
C HIS A 46 11.55 -11.18 1.45
N SER A 47 11.89 -10.48 0.36
CA SER A 47 11.96 -9.02 0.39
C SER A 47 10.56 -8.43 0.58
N LYS A 48 10.50 -7.23 1.14
CA LYS A 48 9.24 -6.59 1.50
C LYS A 48 9.22 -5.15 1.02
N ILE A 49 8.06 -4.75 0.54
CA ILE A 49 7.72 -3.33 0.39
C ILE A 49 6.68 -3.00 1.45
N ILE A 50 6.91 -1.95 2.22
CA ILE A 50 5.98 -1.47 3.25
C ILE A 50 5.51 -0.09 2.86
N ILE A 51 4.19 0.09 2.79
CA ILE A 51 3.54 1.35 2.45
C ILE A 51 2.66 1.74 3.63
N ASN A 52 2.83 2.95 4.17
CA ASN A 52 2.01 3.39 5.31
C ASN A 52 1.59 4.84 5.21
N ARG A 53 0.44 5.15 5.83
CA ARG A 53 -0.08 6.52 5.93
C ARG A 53 0.59 7.25 7.10
N GLN A 54 0.98 8.50 6.89
CA GLN A 54 1.50 9.42 7.90
C GLN A 54 0.57 10.64 7.97
N GLU A 55 -0.52 10.48 8.72
CA GLU A 55 -1.62 11.46 8.82
C GLU A 55 -1.12 12.84 9.26
N ALA A 56 -0.23 12.91 10.26
CA ALA A 56 0.31 14.18 10.77
C ALA A 56 1.08 14.99 9.71
N PHE A 57 1.58 14.33 8.66
CA PHE A 57 2.35 14.97 7.58
C PHE A 57 1.58 15.00 6.25
N HIS A 58 0.36 14.45 6.20
CA HIS A 58 -0.40 14.22 4.97
C HIS A 58 0.43 13.52 3.89
N GLN A 59 1.17 12.49 4.28
CA GLN A 59 2.07 11.75 3.39
C GLN A 59 1.78 10.26 3.40
N VAL A 60 2.15 9.60 2.31
CA VAL A 60 2.30 8.15 2.23
C VAL A 60 3.78 7.85 2.13
N TRP A 61 4.27 6.98 3.00
CA TRP A 61 5.68 6.58 3.03
C TRP A 61 5.85 5.19 2.44
N LEU A 62 7.05 4.96 1.88
CA LEU A 62 7.46 3.73 1.22
C LEU A 62 8.79 3.28 1.83
N ALA A 63 8.90 2.00 2.18
CA ALA A 63 10.14 1.33 2.56
C ALA A 63 10.32 0.06 1.74
N THR A 64 11.58 -0.27 1.41
CA THR A 64 12.00 -1.40 0.56
C THR A 64 13.18 -2.13 1.18
#